data_AF-A0A2H2YHS2-F1
#
_entry.id   AF-A0A2H2YHS2-F1
#
_cell.length_a   1.000
_cell.length_b   1.000
_cell.length_c   1.000
_cell.angle_alpha   90.00
_cell.angle_beta   90.00
_cell.angle_gamma   90.00
#
_symmetry.space_group_name_H-M   'P 1'
#
loop_
_entity.id
_entity.type
_entity.pdbx_description
1 polymer ?
#
loop_
_entity_poly.entity_id
_entity_poly.type
_entity_poly.pdbx_seq_one_letter_code
_entity_poly.pdbx_strand_id
1 'polypeptide(L)'
;MIKDSPNPPSASDTDTRYGLFTVRADLDTETLLVNASQDLASISNIATHLAFEIDGAQRNVALGMCRMLEGVQLLVDRALDKSHPAV
;
A
#
# COMPACT_ATOMS: atom_id res chain seq x y z
N MET A 1 -33.16 -3.89 45.83
CA MET A 1 -31.87 -3.47 45.26
C MET A 1 -31.75 -4.09 43.88
N ILE A 2 -32.25 -3.40 42.85
CA ILE A 2 -32.08 -3.85 41.46
C ILE A 2 -30.69 -3.39 41.05
N LYS A 3 -29.85 -4.37 40.70
CA LYS A 3 -28.47 -4.15 40.27
C LYS A 3 -28.52 -3.47 38.91
N ASP A 4 -28.23 -2.18 38.88
CA ASP A 4 -27.91 -1.46 37.64
C ASP A 4 -26.73 -2.19 37.00
N SER A 5 -27.03 -3.02 36.00
CA SER A 5 -26.00 -3.63 35.16
C SER A 5 -25.20 -2.49 34.54
N PRO A 6 -23.86 -2.44 34.69
CA PRO A 6 -23.07 -1.42 34.02
C PRO A 6 -23.26 -1.63 32.53
N ASN A 7 -23.79 -0.62 31.84
CA ASN A 7 -23.80 -0.56 30.40
C ASN A 7 -22.35 -0.80 29.92
N PRO A 8 -22.07 -1.76 29.01
CA PRO A 8 -20.75 -1.90 28.43
C PRO A 8 -20.36 -0.56 27.77
N PRO A 9 -19.08 -0.17 27.80
CA PRO A 9 -18.66 1.12 27.28
C PRO A 9 -19.13 1.26 25.83
N SER A 10 -19.93 2.29 25.59
CA SER A 10 -20.38 2.70 24.27
C SER A 10 -19.17 2.82 23.36
N ALA A 11 -19.24 2.14 22.21
CA ALA A 11 -18.26 2.15 21.15
C ALA A 11 -17.64 3.53 20.94
N SER A 12 -16.40 3.69 21.42
CA SER A 12 -15.54 4.81 21.05
C SER A 12 -14.41 4.31 20.15
N ASP A 13 -14.75 3.52 19.14
CA ASP A 13 -13.88 3.25 18.00
C ASP A 13 -14.57 3.84 16.78
N THR A 14 -14.43 5.15 16.67
CA THR A 14 -14.71 5.88 15.44
C THR A 14 -13.79 5.30 14.36
N ASP A 15 -14.42 4.87 13.27
CA ASP A 15 -13.84 4.82 11.93
C ASP A 15 -13.01 3.60 11.51
N THR A 16 -13.68 2.46 11.31
CA THR A 16 -13.41 1.54 10.17
C THR A 16 -14.33 0.35 10.30
N ARG A 17 -15.31 0.17 9.41
CA ARG A 17 -15.94 -1.17 9.26
C ARG A 17 -16.66 -1.42 7.94
N TYR A 18 -16.13 -0.90 6.82
CA TYR A 18 -16.46 -1.39 5.48
C TYR A 18 -15.21 -1.40 4.58
N GLY A 19 -14.16 -2.11 5.00
CA GLY A 19 -12.99 -2.37 4.16
C GLY A 19 -12.58 -3.84 4.30
N LEU A 20 -12.32 -4.52 3.18
CA LEU A 20 -11.77 -5.88 3.19
C LEU A 20 -10.34 -5.92 3.78
N PHE A 21 -9.65 -4.77 3.76
CA PHE A 21 -8.28 -4.62 4.21
C PHE A 21 -8.17 -3.45 5.20
N THR A 22 -7.32 -3.61 6.22
CA THR A 22 -6.92 -2.56 7.17
C THR A 22 -5.42 -2.65 7.39
N VAL A 23 -4.77 -1.50 7.60
CA VAL A 23 -3.36 -1.46 8.00
C VAL A 23 -3.30 -1.60 9.51
N ARG A 24 -2.51 -2.56 9.98
CA ARG A 24 -2.28 -2.77 11.41
C ARG A 24 -1.53 -1.58 12.01
N ALA A 25 -2.04 -1.06 13.12
CA ALA A 25 -1.49 0.12 13.79
C ALA A 25 -0.12 -0.12 14.45
N ASP A 26 0.25 -1.39 14.67
CA ASP A 26 1.50 -1.80 15.32
C ASP A 26 2.62 -2.14 14.31
N LEU A 27 2.41 -1.90 13.01
CA LEU A 27 3.43 -2.10 12.00
C LEU A 27 4.42 -0.95 11.99
N ASP A 28 5.70 -1.31 11.90
CA ASP A 28 6.78 -0.38 11.72
C ASP A 28 6.86 0.09 10.25
N THR A 29 7.58 1.19 10.03
CA THR A 29 7.68 1.81 8.70
C THR A 29 8.41 0.92 7.68
N GLU A 30 9.36 0.08 8.11
CA GLU A 30 10.00 -0.91 7.23
C GLU A 30 8.96 -1.84 6.63
N THR A 31 8.19 -2.48 7.49
CA THR A 31 7.21 -3.49 7.06
C THR A 31 6.21 -2.90 6.08
N LEU A 32 5.75 -1.67 6.31
CA LEU A 32 4.85 -0.96 5.41
C LEU A 32 5.50 -0.68 4.05
N LEU A 33 6.72 -0.15 4.05
CA LEU A 33 7.43 0.19 2.82
C LEU A 33 7.89 -1.04 2.04
N VAL A 34 8.25 -2.14 2.72
CA VAL A 34 8.58 -3.42 2.07
C VAL A 34 7.34 -3.97 1.37
N ASN A 35 6.17 -3.99 2.02
CA ASN A 35 4.93 -4.39 1.35
C ASN A 35 4.62 -3.49 0.14
N ALA A 36 4.73 -2.17 0.31
CA ALA A 36 4.53 -1.25 -0.80
C ALA A 36 5.52 -1.51 -1.97
N SER A 37 6.79 -1.81 -1.67
CA SER A 37 7.80 -2.14 -2.68
C SER A 37 7.46 -3.42 -3.44
N GLN A 38 6.90 -4.43 -2.77
CA GLN A 38 6.48 -5.69 -3.38
C GLN A 38 5.25 -5.50 -4.27
N ASP A 39 4.27 -4.73 -3.82
CA ASP A 39 3.09 -4.38 -4.62
C ASP A 39 3.47 -3.60 -5.87
N LEU A 40 4.36 -2.62 -5.74
CA LEU A 40 4.87 -1.83 -6.87
C LEU A 40 5.63 -2.71 -7.89
N ALA A 41 6.47 -3.62 -7.42
CA ALA A 41 7.16 -4.58 -8.30
C ALA A 41 6.15 -5.47 -9.05
N SER A 42 5.10 -5.94 -8.37
CA SER A 42 4.02 -6.73 -8.97
C SER A 42 3.26 -5.93 -10.04
N ILE A 43 2.85 -4.70 -9.72
CA ILE A 43 2.13 -3.82 -10.64
C ILE A 43 3.01 -3.45 -11.85
N SER A 44 4.31 -3.22 -11.64
CA SER A 44 5.25 -2.93 -12.72
C SER A 44 5.35 -4.08 -13.72
N ASN A 45 5.41 -5.33 -13.23
CA ASN A 45 5.35 -6.51 -14.10
C ASN A 45 4.03 -6.59 -14.88
N ILE A 46 2.89 -6.32 -14.25
CA ILE A 46 1.57 -6.32 -14.91
C ILE A 46 1.48 -5.22 -15.98
N ALA A 47 1.90 -4.00 -15.65
CA ALA A 47 1.86 -2.86 -16.57
C ALA A 47 2.80 -3.07 -17.75
N THR A 48 3.98 -3.63 -17.50
CA THR A 48 4.97 -3.96 -18.54
C THR A 48 4.42 -5.04 -19.46
N HIS A 49 3.84 -6.11 -18.90
CA HIS A 49 3.20 -7.15 -19.69
C HIS A 49 2.06 -6.58 -20.54
N LEU A 50 1.18 -5.76 -19.96
CA LEU A 50 0.10 -5.08 -20.68
C LEU A 50 0.61 -4.20 -21.83
N ALA A 51 1.73 -3.48 -21.62
CA ALA A 51 2.32 -2.64 -22.66
C ALA A 51 2.76 -3.43 -23.91
N PHE A 52 3.14 -4.70 -23.74
CA PHE A 52 3.46 -5.60 -24.86
C PHE A 52 2.21 -6.15 -25.57
N GLU A 53 1.10 -6.35 -24.85
CA GLU A 53 -0.14 -6.92 -25.39
C GLU A 53 -1.01 -5.92 -26.18
N ILE A 54 -0.78 -4.61 -26.02
CA ILE A 54 -1.56 -3.56 -26.68
C ILE A 54 -0.72 -2.76 -27.68
N ASP A 55 -1.38 -2.15 -28.66
CA ASP A 55 -0.75 -1.36 -29.72
C ASP A 55 -1.24 0.10 -29.77
N GLY A 56 -0.54 0.92 -30.56
CA GLY A 56 -0.92 2.30 -30.85
C GLY A 56 -0.87 3.21 -29.62
N ALA A 57 -1.82 4.15 -29.53
CA ALA A 57 -1.84 5.14 -28.46
C ALA A 57 -1.98 4.53 -27.06
N GLN A 58 -2.66 3.38 -26.93
CA GLN A 58 -2.83 2.73 -25.64
C GLN A 58 -1.52 2.13 -25.11
N ARG A 59 -0.64 1.64 -26.00
CA ARG A 59 0.72 1.23 -25.60
C ARG A 59 1.48 2.38 -24.95
N ASN A 60 1.37 3.58 -25.52
CA ASN A 60 2.05 4.75 -24.95
C ASN A 60 1.52 5.10 -23.55
N VAL A 61 0.21 4.91 -23.30
CA VAL A 61 -0.37 5.06 -21.96
C VAL A 61 0.22 4.03 -21.00
N ALA A 62 0.26 2.74 -21.36
CA ALA A 62 0.84 1.70 -20.51
C ALA A 62 2.34 1.91 -20.24
N LEU A 63 3.11 2.32 -21.24
CA LEU A 63 4.53 2.70 -21.06
C LEU A 63 4.68 3.92 -20.14
N GLY A 64 3.78 4.90 -20.22
CA GLY A 64 3.71 6.02 -19.29
C GLY A 64 3.48 5.56 -17.85
N MET A 65 2.61 4.57 -17.63
CA MET A 65 2.40 3.96 -16.31
C MET A 65 3.65 3.25 -15.81
N CYS A 66 4.31 2.44 -16.66
CA CYS A 66 5.58 1.78 -16.32
C CYS A 66 6.63 2.80 -15.86
N ARG A 67 6.77 3.91 -16.59
CA ARG A 67 7.71 4.98 -16.24
C ARG A 67 7.40 5.62 -14.89
N MET A 68 6.13 5.86 -14.58
CA MET A 68 5.73 6.41 -13.27
C MET A 68 5.99 5.39 -12.15
N LEU A 69 5.69 4.11 -12.38
CA LEU A 69 5.91 3.04 -11.40
C LEU A 69 7.39 2.88 -11.05
N GLU A 70 8.29 2.91 -12.04
CA GLU A 70 9.74 2.93 -11.81
C GLU A 70 10.16 4.11 -10.92
N GLY A 71 9.60 5.30 -11.18
CA GLY A 71 9.87 6.49 -10.37
C GLY A 71 9.39 6.34 -8.92
N VAL A 72 8.20 5.78 -8.70
CA VAL A 72 7.66 5.52 -7.36
C VAL A 72 8.47 4.45 -6.64
N GLN A 73 8.87 3.38 -7.33
CA GLN A 73 9.73 2.33 -6.76
C GLN A 73 11.03 2.92 -6.21
N LEU A 74 11.72 3.77 -6.97
CA LEU A 74 12.95 4.44 -6.51
C LEU A 74 12.73 5.31 -5.27
N LEU A 75 11.57 5.98 -5.17
CA LEU A 75 11.23 6.79 -4.00
C LEU A 75 10.98 5.90 -2.77
N VAL A 76 10.30 4.76 -2.94
CA VAL A 76 10.04 3.78 -1.87
C VAL A 76 11.33 3.11 -1.42
N ASP A 77 12.17 2.65 -2.36
CA ASP A 77 13.48 2.06 -2.04
C ASP A 77 14.35 3.06 -1.27
N ARG A 78 14.35 4.33 -1.69
CA ARG A 78 15.08 5.38 -0.96
C ARG A 78 14.49 5.66 0.43
N ALA A 79 13.18 5.51 0.62
CA ALA A 79 12.55 5.63 1.93
C ALA A 79 12.93 4.44 2.82
N LEU A 80 12.97 3.22 2.26
CA LEU A 80 13.41 1.99 2.94
C LEU A 80 14.85 2.10 3.43
N ASP A 81 15.76 2.56 2.57
CA ASP A 81 17.16 2.79 2.93
C ASP A 81 17.31 3.80 4.08
N LYS A 82 16.43 4.80 4.15
CA LYS A 82 16.45 5.79 5.23
C LYS A 82 15.87 5.25 6.53
N SER A 83 14.90 4.35 6.48
CA SER A 83 14.42 3.63 7.66
C SER A 83 15.44 2.63 8.20
N HIS A 84 16.33 2.12 7.34
CA HIS A 84 17.43 1.21 7.71
C HIS A 84 18.79 1.82 7.38
N PRO A 85 19.27 2.80 8.16
CA PRO A 85 20.63 3.29 7.96
C PRO A 85 21.61 2.12 8.15
N ALA A 86 22.42 1.85 7.13
CA ALA A 86 23.49 0.86 7.21
C ALA A 86 24.39 1.21 8.41
N VAL A 87 24.56 0.24 9.31
CA VAL A 87 25.45 0.31 10.48
C VAL A 87 26.90 0.44 10.04
#